data_AF-A0A146LU15-F1
#
_entry.id   AF-A0A146LU15-F1
#
_cell.length_a   1.000
_cell.length_b   1.000
_cell.length_c   1.000
_cell.angle_alpha   90.00
_cell.angle_beta   90.00
_cell.angle_gamma   90.00
#
_symmetry.space_group_name_H-M   'P 1'
#
loop_
_entity.id
_entity.type
_entity.pdbx_description
1 polymer ?
#
loop_
_entity_poly.entity_id
_entity_poly.type
_entity_poly.pdbx_seq_one_letter_code
_entity_poly.pdbx_strand_id
1 'polypeptide(L)'
;MVCSCSNAFHRMIPEMNRHHYAWFVRNCRLILLLRRDFSDGDLNIFRPAEWRWKLPQVCDDEWHHYAVSVRFPEVDLYVDGSLFKSEKKNPEVIDDWPLHPTKGINTTLTVGACWQGSEKKMKHHLHGYLAGLSVLLNKVERPSVLACLHKCKESLDVPPMELLEPGMELLTNSDLTELSIEGDNKTNLEVLIKKIGYTNSREFPTPGRRNLHLTTTIMCEHGRTVKVPNVESYVMVLPPQQPTLIINGSSNLASDYHDFRKGVHVFADVHISVSPPTSATSALKGAKIEQPTSSAGAQERKLDSCVVTVYPSLNPDHETLAVPTT
;
A
#
# COMPACT_ATOMS: atom_id res chain seq x y z
N MET A 1 6.70 3.82 18.25
CA MET A 1 7.39 3.44 19.51
C MET A 1 8.88 3.77 19.46
N VAL A 2 9.29 4.77 20.25
CA VAL A 2 10.61 5.19 20.78
C VAL A 2 11.78 5.25 19.78
N CYS A 3 11.98 6.46 19.26
CA CYS A 3 13.06 6.83 18.35
C CYS A 3 14.36 7.13 19.13
N SER A 4 15.38 6.27 18.99
CA SER A 4 16.79 6.66 19.19
C SER A 4 17.74 5.73 18.42
N CYS A 5 18.36 6.32 17.38
CA CYS A 5 19.46 5.84 16.54
C CYS A 5 19.21 4.80 15.42
N SER A 6 19.33 5.32 14.18
CA SER A 6 20.18 4.86 13.08
C SER A 6 19.85 3.51 12.44
N ASN A 7 19.17 3.56 11.29
CA ASN A 7 19.38 2.72 10.09
C ASN A 7 18.21 1.82 9.66
N ALA A 8 17.61 2.15 8.53
CA ALA A 8 16.61 1.34 7.84
C ALA A 8 17.24 0.48 6.72
N PHE A 9 18.28 0.97 6.02
CA PHE A 9 18.80 0.31 4.81
C PHE A 9 20.26 0.68 4.54
N HIS A 10 21.19 -0.26 4.36
CA HIS A 10 22.60 0.04 4.04
C HIS A 10 23.21 -0.95 3.05
N ARG A 11 23.91 -0.45 2.02
CA ARG A 11 24.89 -1.23 1.24
C ARG A 11 26.30 -0.83 1.64
N MET A 12 27.09 -1.79 2.09
CA MET A 12 28.43 -1.57 2.63
C MET A 12 29.45 -2.55 2.02
N ILE A 13 30.71 -2.11 1.96
CA ILE A 13 31.90 -2.97 1.87
C ILE A 13 32.28 -3.50 3.27
N PRO A 14 32.09 -4.81 3.56
CA PRO A 14 32.24 -5.36 4.90
C PRO A 14 33.63 -5.22 5.52
N GLU A 15 34.69 -5.09 4.72
CA GLU A 15 36.06 -5.02 5.22
C GLU A 15 36.51 -3.58 5.56
N MET A 16 35.82 -2.55 5.06
CA MET A 16 36.29 -1.16 5.14
C MET A 16 35.31 -0.17 5.78
N ASN A 17 34.13 -0.63 6.26
CA ASN A 17 33.08 0.25 6.82
C ASN A 17 32.65 1.38 5.87
N ARG A 18 32.74 1.16 4.55
CA ARG A 18 32.37 2.15 3.54
C ARG A 18 30.95 1.92 3.08
N HIS A 19 30.07 2.85 3.43
CA HIS A 19 28.69 2.87 2.96
C HIS A 19 28.63 3.44 1.55
N HIS A 20 28.04 2.66 0.62
CA HIS A 20 27.74 3.12 -0.74
C HIS A 20 26.45 3.91 -0.74
N TYR A 21 25.42 3.36 -0.10
CA TYR A 21 24.21 4.08 0.21
C TYR A 21 23.66 3.67 1.57
N ALA A 22 22.92 4.58 2.18
CA ALA A 22 22.22 4.37 3.43
C ALA A 22 20.91 5.15 3.49
N TRP A 23 19.91 4.58 4.15
CA TRP A 23 18.68 5.25 4.55
C TRP A 23 18.50 5.09 6.05
N PHE A 24 18.49 6.19 6.79
CA PHE A 24 18.51 6.13 8.24
C PHE A 24 17.91 7.35 8.92
N VAL A 25 17.58 7.18 10.19
CA VAL A 25 17.06 8.23 11.07
C VAL A 25 18.11 8.62 12.09
N ARG A 26 18.36 9.92 12.25
CA ARG A 26 19.25 10.47 13.29
C ARG A 26 18.79 11.86 13.71
N ASN A 27 18.66 12.09 15.02
CA ASN A 27 18.29 13.41 15.57
C ASN A 27 17.04 14.02 14.92
N CYS A 28 15.97 13.23 14.80
CA CYS A 28 14.71 13.60 14.14
C CYS A 28 14.90 14.11 12.70
N ARG A 29 15.89 13.56 12.01
CA ARG A 29 16.08 13.73 10.58
C ARG A 29 16.08 12.38 9.91
N LEU A 30 15.45 12.36 8.75
CA LEU A 30 15.51 11.26 7.81
C LEU A 30 16.62 11.55 6.81
N ILE A 31 17.54 10.61 6.59
CA ILE A 31 18.79 10.86 5.88
C ILE A 31 19.01 9.79 4.82
N LEU A 32 19.19 10.24 3.58
CA LEU A 32 19.70 9.44 2.48
C LEU A 32 21.18 9.76 2.29
N LEU A 33 22.03 8.76 2.42
CA LEU A 33 23.39 8.78 1.89
C LEU A 33 23.37 7.99 0.57
N LEU A 34 23.89 8.58 -0.49
CA LEU A 34 24.07 7.95 -1.79
C LEU A 34 25.37 8.45 -2.41
N ARG A 35 26.45 7.70 -2.22
CA ARG A 35 27.75 7.99 -2.82
C ARG A 35 27.88 7.30 -4.16
N ARG A 36 28.55 7.97 -5.10
CA ARG A 36 28.77 7.44 -6.45
C ARG A 36 29.88 6.40 -6.46
N ASP A 37 29.69 5.36 -7.26
CA ASP A 37 30.75 4.42 -7.59
C ASP A 37 31.76 5.05 -8.57
N PHE A 38 32.98 4.52 -8.57
CA PHE A 38 34.12 5.01 -9.34
C PHE A 38 33.88 5.10 -10.87
N SER A 39 32.99 4.28 -11.42
CA SER A 39 32.79 4.16 -12.88
C SER A 39 32.12 5.38 -13.52
N ASP A 40 31.70 6.35 -12.72
CA ASP A 40 30.61 7.26 -13.09
C ASP A 40 31.05 8.74 -13.19
N GLY A 41 32.34 9.08 -13.00
CA GLY A 41 32.82 10.44 -13.28
C GLY A 41 34.24 10.76 -12.81
N ASP A 42 34.65 12.01 -13.05
CA ASP A 42 35.93 12.57 -12.59
C ASP A 42 36.04 12.57 -11.06
N LEU A 43 37.17 12.06 -10.56
CA LEU A 43 37.53 12.00 -9.14
C LEU A 43 37.57 13.37 -8.45
N ASN A 44 37.61 14.45 -9.23
CA ASN A 44 37.82 15.81 -8.77
C ASN A 44 36.53 16.67 -8.74
N ILE A 45 35.34 16.07 -8.87
CA ILE A 45 34.07 16.79 -8.84
C ILE A 45 33.27 16.44 -7.59
N PHE A 46 33.01 17.46 -6.76
CA PHE A 46 32.09 17.40 -5.62
C PHE A 46 30.65 17.33 -6.14
N ARG A 47 29.86 16.36 -5.65
CA ARG A 47 28.45 16.19 -6.06
C ARG A 47 27.57 15.84 -4.86
N PRO A 48 26.25 16.11 -4.94
CA PRO A 48 25.30 15.72 -3.90
C PRO A 48 25.43 14.25 -3.54
N ALA A 49 25.61 13.98 -2.25
CA ALA A 49 25.80 12.63 -1.74
C ALA A 49 24.98 12.35 -0.47
N GLU A 50 24.57 13.37 0.27
CA GLU A 50 23.74 13.21 1.45
C GLU A 50 22.59 14.21 1.49
N TRP A 51 21.36 13.72 1.65
CA TRP A 51 20.15 14.52 1.78
C TRP A 51 19.56 14.31 3.16
N ARG A 52 19.39 15.39 3.92
CA ARG A 52 18.90 15.37 5.29
C ARG A 52 17.58 16.13 5.40
N TRP A 53 16.48 15.42 5.55
CA TRP A 53 15.16 16.01 5.79
C TRP A 53 14.89 16.12 7.27
N LYS A 54 14.58 17.33 7.75
CA LYS A 54 14.01 17.53 9.08
C LYS A 54 12.50 17.40 8.99
N LEU A 55 11.94 16.37 9.62
CA LEU A 55 10.52 16.00 9.52
C LEU A 55 9.95 15.75 10.91
N PRO A 56 8.79 16.31 11.28
CA PRO A 56 8.11 15.98 12.53
C PRO A 56 7.73 14.49 12.62
N GLN A 57 7.31 13.90 11.49
CA GLN A 57 6.87 12.49 11.35
C GLN A 57 7.91 11.46 11.79
N VAL A 58 9.19 11.85 11.84
CA VAL A 58 10.27 10.92 12.19
C VAL A 58 10.31 10.63 13.70
N CYS A 59 9.68 11.49 14.52
CA CYS A 59 9.80 11.48 15.98
C CYS A 59 8.45 11.66 16.70
N ASP A 60 7.32 11.51 16.02
CA ASP A 60 5.97 11.64 16.61
C ASP A 60 5.37 10.31 17.10
N ASP A 61 6.09 9.22 16.92
CA ASP A 61 5.72 7.86 17.37
C ASP A 61 4.63 7.16 16.56
N GLU A 62 4.22 7.74 15.44
CA GLU A 62 3.14 7.24 14.58
C GLU A 62 3.67 6.44 13.36
N TRP A 63 2.77 5.72 12.69
CA TRP A 63 3.09 5.00 11.46
C TRP A 63 3.17 5.97 10.28
N HIS A 64 4.33 6.01 9.63
CA HIS A 64 4.55 6.81 8.42
C HIS A 64 5.08 5.97 7.26
N HIS A 65 4.72 6.39 6.05
CA HIS A 65 5.25 5.82 4.82
C HIS A 65 6.22 6.81 4.16
N TYR A 66 7.49 6.40 4.04
CA TYR A 66 8.52 7.17 3.33
C TYR A 66 8.90 6.48 2.02
N ALA A 67 8.86 7.22 0.92
CA ALA A 67 9.38 6.76 -0.36
C ALA A 67 10.38 7.77 -0.93
N VAL A 68 11.55 7.29 -1.35
CA VAL A 68 12.60 8.10 -1.96
C VAL A 68 12.71 7.71 -3.43
N SER A 69 12.55 8.68 -4.32
CA SER A 69 12.74 8.50 -5.75
C SER A 69 14.02 9.21 -6.18
N VAL A 70 15.00 8.44 -6.64
CA VAL A 70 16.30 8.97 -7.06
C VAL A 70 16.37 9.01 -8.58
N ARG A 71 16.45 10.21 -9.15
CA ARG A 71 16.82 10.49 -10.54
C ARG A 71 18.04 11.39 -10.53
N PHE A 72 19.18 10.79 -10.18
CA PHE A 72 20.38 11.52 -9.84
C PHE A 72 20.73 12.65 -10.85
N PRO A 73 21.05 13.87 -10.38
CA PRO A 73 21.26 14.28 -8.99
C PRO A 73 19.97 14.65 -8.23
N GLU A 74 18.80 14.54 -8.87
CA GLU A 74 17.52 14.89 -8.27
C GLU A 74 17.04 13.76 -7.36
N VAL A 75 16.59 14.13 -6.16
CA VAL A 75 16.05 13.21 -5.16
C VAL A 75 14.75 13.78 -4.62
N ASP A 76 13.66 13.05 -4.85
CA ASP A 76 12.35 13.39 -4.32
C ASP A 76 12.06 12.52 -3.10
N LEU A 77 11.59 13.14 -2.02
CA LEU A 77 11.02 12.45 -0.87
C LEU A 77 9.50 12.55 -0.93
N TYR A 78 8.82 11.43 -0.74
CA TYR A 78 7.39 11.36 -0.48
C TYR A 78 7.19 10.93 0.97
N VAL A 79 6.37 11.69 1.68
CA VAL A 79 5.93 11.39 3.05
C VAL A 79 4.43 11.18 2.99
N ASP A 80 3.96 9.99 3.38
CA ASP A 80 2.54 9.67 3.45
C ASP A 80 1.82 9.92 2.12
N GLY A 81 2.47 9.47 1.04
CA GLY A 81 1.99 9.59 -0.34
C GLY A 81 2.09 10.98 -0.96
N SER A 82 2.46 12.01 -0.19
CA SER A 82 2.60 13.39 -0.64
C SER A 82 4.05 13.75 -0.93
N LEU A 83 4.29 14.48 -2.02
CA LEU A 83 5.63 15.00 -2.34
C LEU A 83 6.06 16.03 -1.28
N PHE A 84 7.22 15.81 -0.67
CA PHE A 84 7.83 16.76 0.24
C PHE A 84 8.21 18.05 -0.51
N LYS A 85 7.72 19.19 -0.01
CA LYS A 85 8.02 20.49 -0.60
C LYS A 85 9.34 21.01 -0.02
N SER A 86 10.36 21.12 -0.87
CA SER A 86 11.65 21.67 -0.48
C SER A 86 11.52 23.13 -0.06
N GLU A 87 12.12 23.44 1.08
CA GLU A 87 12.27 24.79 1.62
C GLU A 87 13.73 25.23 1.52
N LYS A 88 14.00 26.52 1.72
CA LYS A 88 15.35 27.11 1.60
C LYS A 88 16.45 26.40 2.42
N LYS A 89 16.09 25.70 3.51
CA LYS A 89 17.02 25.00 4.40
C LYS A 89 16.64 23.53 4.65
N ASN A 90 15.72 22.96 3.86
CA ASN A 90 15.22 21.60 4.07
C ASN A 90 14.79 20.97 2.72
N PRO A 91 15.42 19.88 2.25
CA PRO A 91 16.53 19.16 2.88
C PRO A 91 17.84 19.96 2.90
N GLU A 92 18.69 19.65 3.87
CA GLU A 92 20.11 20.00 3.80
C GLU A 92 20.80 18.98 2.87
N VAL A 93 21.44 19.48 1.82
CA VAL A 93 22.17 18.66 0.85
C VAL A 93 23.66 18.87 1.05
N ILE A 94 24.38 17.77 1.29
CA ILE A 94 25.82 17.75 1.47
C ILE A 94 26.43 17.02 0.29
N ASP A 95 27.36 17.71 -0.36
CA ASP A 95 28.16 17.14 -1.43
C ASP A 95 29.33 16.33 -0.83
N ASP A 96 29.76 15.28 -1.52
CA ASP A 96 30.89 14.44 -1.12
C ASP A 96 31.69 13.98 -2.35
N TRP A 97 32.88 13.45 -2.10
CA TRP A 97 33.72 12.83 -3.11
C TRP A 97 33.13 11.47 -3.55
N PRO A 98 33.33 11.07 -4.82
CA PRO A 98 32.98 9.72 -5.27
C PRO A 98 33.81 8.68 -4.49
N LEU A 99 33.28 7.45 -4.42
CA LEU A 99 33.99 6.36 -3.77
C LEU A 99 35.28 6.04 -4.53
N HIS A 100 36.34 5.78 -3.76
CA HIS A 100 37.59 5.31 -4.32
C HIS A 100 37.41 3.99 -5.09
N PRO A 101 38.14 3.78 -6.19
CA PRO A 101 38.09 2.55 -6.96
C PRO A 101 38.43 1.36 -6.07
N THR A 102 37.48 0.43 -5.95
CA THR A 102 37.70 -0.79 -5.19
C THR A 102 37.29 -1.99 -6.05
N LYS A 103 38.27 -2.81 -6.45
CA LYS A 103 38.05 -3.99 -7.31
C LYS A 103 37.82 -5.23 -6.46
N GLY A 104 36.91 -6.11 -6.89
CA GLY A 104 36.74 -7.44 -6.32
C GLY A 104 35.99 -7.49 -4.98
N ILE A 105 35.15 -6.49 -4.69
CA ILE A 105 34.41 -6.44 -3.42
C ILE A 105 32.94 -6.76 -3.61
N ASN A 106 32.46 -7.75 -2.85
CA ASN A 106 31.05 -8.05 -2.72
C ASN A 106 30.40 -7.08 -1.73
N THR A 107 29.43 -6.32 -2.21
CA THR A 107 28.62 -5.45 -1.37
C THR A 107 27.48 -6.23 -0.73
N THR A 108 27.19 -5.97 0.54
CA THR A 108 26.06 -6.59 1.24
C THR A 108 25.01 -5.55 1.57
N LEU A 109 23.73 -5.91 1.42
CA LEU A 109 22.61 -5.12 1.89
C LEU A 109 22.19 -5.58 3.30
N THR A 110 21.99 -4.62 4.19
CA THR A 110 21.52 -4.85 5.57
C THR A 110 20.33 -3.98 5.88
N VAL A 111 19.39 -4.52 6.66
CA VAL A 111 18.15 -3.86 7.08
C VAL A 111 18.07 -3.94 8.60
N GLY A 112 17.67 -2.84 9.24
CA GLY A 112 17.49 -2.78 10.69
C GLY A 112 18.78 -2.74 11.52
N ALA A 113 19.97 -2.73 10.90
CA ALA A 113 21.23 -2.51 11.58
C ALA A 113 22.35 -2.09 10.61
N CYS A 114 23.44 -1.55 11.15
CA CYS A 114 24.70 -1.27 10.46
C CYS A 114 25.71 -2.39 10.66
N TRP A 115 26.24 -2.98 9.58
CA TRP A 115 27.44 -3.82 9.71
C TRP A 115 28.65 -2.95 10.09
N GLN A 116 29.45 -3.39 11.07
CA GLN A 116 30.73 -2.79 11.42
C GLN A 116 31.85 -3.78 11.12
N GLY A 117 32.50 -3.60 9.99
CA GLY A 117 33.60 -4.39 9.46
C GLY A 117 34.81 -4.55 10.37
N SER A 118 35.26 -3.45 10.99
CA SER A 118 36.38 -3.49 11.94
C SER A 118 36.10 -4.39 13.15
N GLU A 119 34.84 -4.45 13.59
CA GLU A 119 34.41 -5.22 14.76
C GLU A 119 33.70 -6.53 14.40
N LYS A 120 33.49 -6.79 13.10
CA LYS A 120 32.75 -7.93 12.55
C LYS A 120 31.40 -8.19 13.23
N LYS A 121 30.63 -7.14 13.51
CA LYS A 121 29.31 -7.26 14.16
C LYS A 121 28.34 -6.16 13.70
N MET A 122 27.05 -6.39 13.94
CA MET A 122 26.02 -5.36 13.74
C MET A 122 26.03 -4.33 14.90
N LYS A 123 25.89 -3.05 14.57
CA LYS A 123 25.69 -1.92 15.49
C LYS A 123 24.61 -1.00 14.94
N HIS A 124 24.20 -0.01 15.74
CA HIS A 124 23.18 0.97 15.32
C HIS A 124 21.93 0.24 14.82
N HIS A 125 21.29 -0.48 15.74
CA HIS A 125 20.10 -1.25 15.41
C HIS A 125 18.91 -0.29 15.32
N LEU A 126 17.99 -0.59 14.41
CA LEU A 126 16.71 0.09 14.35
C LEU A 126 15.94 -0.20 15.65
N HIS A 127 15.69 0.86 16.41
CA HIS A 127 14.76 0.85 17.52
C HIS A 127 13.43 1.41 17.04
N GLY A 128 12.55 0.51 16.57
CA GLY A 128 11.27 0.83 15.96
C GLY A 128 10.66 -0.37 15.24
N TYR A 129 9.59 -0.13 14.49
CA TYR A 129 8.90 -1.16 13.71
C TYR A 129 8.99 -0.85 12.22
N LEU A 130 9.11 -1.90 11.39
CA LEU A 130 9.08 -1.80 9.94
C LEU A 130 8.02 -2.77 9.42
N ALA A 131 6.95 -2.24 8.83
CA ALA A 131 5.86 -3.05 8.27
C ALA A 131 6.15 -3.51 6.83
N GLY A 132 6.96 -2.76 6.09
CA GLY A 132 7.27 -3.07 4.70
C GLY A 132 8.50 -2.33 4.18
N LEU A 133 9.21 -2.97 3.25
CA LEU A 133 10.34 -2.40 2.53
C LEU A 133 10.29 -2.89 1.10
N SER A 134 10.36 -1.96 0.15
CA SER A 134 10.42 -2.25 -1.27
C SER A 134 11.54 -1.43 -1.90
N VAL A 135 12.31 -2.06 -2.79
CA VAL A 135 13.43 -1.43 -3.49
C VAL A 135 13.29 -1.70 -4.97
N LEU A 136 13.17 -0.64 -5.75
CA LEU A 136 13.12 -0.71 -7.21
C LEU A 136 14.49 -0.36 -7.76
N LEU A 137 15.11 -1.29 -8.48
CA LEU A 137 16.37 -1.06 -9.17
C LEU A 137 16.09 -0.57 -10.60
N ASN A 138 16.81 0.46 -11.02
CA ASN A 138 16.75 1.03 -12.37
C ASN A 138 15.37 1.56 -12.79
N LYS A 139 14.46 1.76 -11.82
CA LYS A 139 13.10 2.26 -12.03
C LYS A 139 12.69 3.12 -10.85
N VAL A 140 11.79 4.06 -11.10
CA VAL A 140 11.13 4.87 -10.08
C VAL A 140 9.64 4.57 -10.10
N GLU A 141 9.02 4.63 -8.92
CA GLU A 141 7.57 4.46 -8.80
C GLU A 141 6.84 5.72 -9.23
N ARG A 142 5.61 5.58 -9.74
CA ARG A 142 4.79 6.74 -10.15
C ARG A 142 4.24 7.47 -8.93
N PRO A 143 4.18 8.81 -8.94
CA PRO A 143 3.59 9.58 -7.82
C PRO A 143 2.15 9.16 -7.49
N SER A 144 1.35 8.80 -8.50
CA SER A 144 -0.03 8.33 -8.30
C SER A 144 -0.11 7.00 -7.55
N VAL A 145 0.87 6.11 -7.72
CA VAL A 145 0.94 4.84 -7.00
C VAL A 145 1.34 5.09 -5.55
N LEU A 146 2.34 5.96 -5.32
CA LEU A 146 2.75 6.36 -3.96
C LEU A 146 1.61 7.03 -3.19
N ALA A 147 0.85 7.91 -3.84
CA ALA A 147 -0.35 8.50 -3.26
C ALA A 147 -1.43 7.44 -2.97
N CYS A 148 -1.64 6.49 -3.89
CA CYS A 148 -2.62 5.41 -3.75
C CYS A 148 -2.29 4.43 -2.63
N LEU A 149 -1.01 4.19 -2.34
CA LEU A 149 -0.55 3.33 -1.24
C LEU A 149 -0.92 3.90 0.13
N HIS A 150 -0.84 5.23 0.28
CA HIS A 150 -1.20 5.91 1.51
C HIS A 150 -2.70 6.23 1.59
N LYS A 151 -3.35 6.52 0.46
CA LYS A 151 -4.77 6.90 0.43
C LYS A 151 -5.65 5.80 1.04
N CYS A 152 -6.47 6.19 2.01
CA CYS A 152 -7.47 5.32 2.58
C CYS A 152 -8.36 4.74 1.47
N LYS A 153 -8.53 3.41 1.50
CA LYS A 153 -9.44 2.72 0.57
C LYS A 153 -10.91 2.91 0.94
N GLU A 154 -11.18 3.49 2.11
CA GLU A 154 -12.50 3.93 2.55
C GLU A 154 -12.45 5.45 2.74
N SER A 155 -13.39 6.19 2.15
CA SER A 155 -13.45 7.64 2.25
C SER A 155 -14.86 8.17 1.98
N LEU A 156 -15.08 9.44 2.27
CA LEU A 156 -16.19 10.21 1.74
C LEU A 156 -15.88 10.64 0.30
N ASP A 157 -16.91 10.60 -0.54
CA ASP A 157 -16.85 11.16 -1.89
C ASP A 157 -17.18 12.65 -1.83
N VAL A 158 -16.29 13.47 -2.39
CA VAL A 158 -16.35 14.93 -2.30
C VAL A 158 -17.24 15.45 -3.44
N PRO A 159 -18.22 16.33 -3.17
CA PRO A 159 -19.04 16.89 -4.24
C PRO A 159 -18.19 17.63 -5.29
N PRO A 160 -18.59 17.61 -6.57
CA PRO A 160 -17.87 18.30 -7.64
C PRO A 160 -17.69 19.80 -7.34
N MET A 161 -16.48 20.31 -7.57
CA MET A 161 -16.14 21.71 -7.29
C MET A 161 -16.96 22.70 -8.12
N GLU A 162 -17.51 22.28 -9.27
CA GLU A 162 -18.37 23.10 -10.13
C GLU A 162 -19.72 23.44 -9.49
N LEU A 163 -20.12 22.75 -8.42
CA LEU A 163 -21.34 23.04 -7.66
C LEU A 163 -21.16 24.15 -6.61
N LEU A 164 -19.92 24.59 -6.37
CA LEU A 164 -19.60 25.65 -5.40
C LEU A 164 -19.93 27.03 -6.00
N GLU A 165 -20.72 27.81 -5.26
CA GLU A 165 -21.01 29.21 -5.60
C GLU A 165 -19.88 30.15 -5.13
N PRO A 166 -19.73 31.34 -5.73
CA PRO A 166 -18.74 32.31 -5.27
C PRO A 166 -18.89 32.64 -3.78
N GLY A 167 -17.80 32.54 -3.02
CA GLY A 167 -17.80 32.77 -1.57
C GLY A 167 -18.02 31.51 -0.72
N MET A 168 -18.23 30.35 -1.34
CA MET A 168 -18.24 29.07 -0.63
C MET A 168 -16.84 28.47 -0.49
N GLU A 169 -16.61 27.77 0.62
CA GLU A 169 -15.38 27.03 0.87
C GLU A 169 -15.68 25.56 1.15
N LEU A 170 -14.83 24.68 0.62
CA LEU A 170 -14.88 23.25 0.88
C LEU A 170 -13.52 22.78 1.37
N LEU A 171 -13.50 22.19 2.57
CA LEU A 171 -12.29 21.72 3.24
C LEU A 171 -12.40 20.21 3.50
N THR A 172 -11.29 19.50 3.36
CA THR A 172 -11.18 18.06 3.66
C THR A 172 -9.92 17.76 4.45
N ASN A 173 -9.93 16.68 5.21
CA ASN A 173 -8.71 16.13 5.79
C ASN A 173 -7.94 15.24 4.78
N SER A 174 -6.71 14.83 5.13
CA SER A 174 -5.86 13.99 4.27
C SER A 174 -6.50 12.65 3.89
N ASP A 175 -7.31 12.10 4.78
CA ASP A 175 -7.87 10.76 4.66
C ASP A 175 -9.24 10.77 3.96
N LEU A 176 -9.76 11.96 3.66
CA LEU A 176 -11.10 12.19 3.12
C LEU A 176 -12.19 11.54 3.99
N THR A 177 -11.99 11.54 5.31
CA THR A 177 -12.97 11.05 6.29
C THR A 177 -13.75 12.18 6.96
N GLU A 178 -13.32 13.42 6.75
CA GLU A 178 -13.97 14.64 7.21
C GLU A 178 -14.08 15.65 6.07
N LEU A 179 -15.25 16.27 5.95
CA LEU A 179 -15.58 17.28 4.96
C LEU A 179 -16.32 18.43 5.64
N SER A 180 -15.86 19.66 5.42
CA SER A 180 -16.52 20.88 5.88
C SER A 180 -16.89 21.75 4.68
N ILE A 181 -18.13 22.26 4.66
CA ILE A 181 -18.63 23.15 3.61
C ILE A 181 -19.13 24.42 4.28
N GLU A 182 -18.59 25.56 3.87
CA GLU A 182 -18.99 26.89 4.32
C GLU A 182 -19.68 27.64 3.18
N GLY A 183 -20.78 28.33 3.51
CA GLY A 183 -21.56 29.11 2.56
C GLY A 183 -22.75 29.81 3.22
N ASP A 184 -23.31 30.78 2.53
CA ASP A 184 -24.45 31.61 2.98
C ASP A 184 -25.80 31.14 2.38
N ASN A 185 -25.77 30.40 1.28
CA ASN A 185 -26.95 29.89 0.59
C ASN A 185 -27.38 28.51 1.13
N LYS A 186 -28.43 28.50 1.96
CA LYS A 186 -29.04 27.28 2.51
C LYS A 186 -29.34 26.22 1.44
N THR A 187 -29.97 26.61 0.33
CA THR A 187 -30.44 25.65 -0.69
C THR A 187 -29.26 24.98 -1.37
N ASN A 188 -28.20 25.73 -1.66
CA ASN A 188 -26.99 25.19 -2.25
C ASN A 188 -26.28 24.21 -1.28
N LEU A 189 -26.14 24.59 0.00
CA LEU A 189 -25.58 23.71 1.03
C LEU A 189 -26.34 22.38 1.15
N GLU A 190 -27.68 22.42 1.10
CA GLU A 190 -28.50 21.20 1.10
C GLU A 190 -28.23 20.31 -0.13
N VAL A 191 -27.99 20.90 -1.29
CA VAL A 191 -27.65 20.16 -2.52
C VAL A 191 -26.27 19.52 -2.39
N LEU A 192 -25.27 20.24 -1.90
CA LEU A 192 -23.91 19.72 -1.73
C LEU A 192 -23.86 18.58 -0.72
N ILE A 193 -24.53 18.72 0.43
CA ILE A 193 -24.56 17.67 1.46
C ILE A 193 -25.18 16.37 0.91
N LYS A 194 -26.22 16.48 0.07
CA LYS A 194 -26.85 15.32 -0.59
C LYS A 194 -25.94 14.60 -1.60
N LYS A 195 -24.87 15.25 -2.05
CA LYS A 195 -23.91 14.69 -3.01
C LYS A 195 -22.74 13.98 -2.33
N ILE A 196 -22.59 14.10 -1.01
CA ILE A 196 -21.55 13.40 -0.26
C ILE A 196 -21.86 11.91 -0.28
N GLY A 197 -20.94 11.13 -0.85
CA GLY A 197 -21.04 9.68 -0.92
C GLY A 197 -20.14 8.98 0.11
N TYR A 198 -20.37 7.69 0.35
CA TYR A 198 -19.39 6.81 0.99
C TYR A 198 -18.79 5.91 -0.09
N THR A 199 -17.47 5.84 -0.14
CA THR A 199 -16.73 5.05 -1.13
C THR A 199 -15.84 4.04 -0.42
N ASN A 200 -15.87 2.79 -0.88
CA ASN A 200 -14.96 1.73 -0.46
C ASN A 200 -14.39 1.04 -1.69
N SER A 201 -13.08 1.15 -1.88
CA SER A 201 -12.32 0.62 -3.01
C SER A 201 -11.56 -0.68 -2.68
N ARG A 202 -11.80 -1.28 -1.50
CA ARG A 202 -11.23 -2.58 -1.15
C ARG A 202 -11.93 -3.68 -1.95
N GLU A 203 -11.15 -4.61 -2.49
CA GLU A 203 -11.68 -5.82 -3.14
C GLU A 203 -12.47 -6.69 -2.14
N PHE A 204 -11.99 -6.75 -0.89
CA PHE A 204 -12.65 -7.39 0.23
C PHE A 204 -12.91 -6.35 1.34
N PRO A 205 -14.04 -5.63 1.29
CA PRO A 205 -14.41 -4.65 2.31
C PRO A 205 -14.52 -5.28 3.70
N THR A 206 -14.03 -4.58 4.72
CA THR A 206 -14.19 -5.01 6.11
C THR A 206 -15.64 -4.80 6.55
N PRO A 207 -16.41 -5.87 6.83
CA PRO A 207 -17.83 -5.73 7.13
C PRO A 207 -18.05 -4.99 8.44
N GLY A 208 -19.16 -4.26 8.54
CA GLY A 208 -19.54 -3.59 9.78
C GLY A 208 -20.10 -2.20 9.58
N ARG A 209 -20.43 -1.57 10.72
CA ARG A 209 -21.05 -0.25 10.79
C ARG A 209 -19.99 0.85 10.67
N ARG A 210 -20.28 1.90 9.89
CA ARG A 210 -19.52 3.16 9.83
C ARG A 210 -20.45 4.28 10.27
N ASN A 211 -20.18 4.87 11.42
CA ASN A 211 -21.00 5.96 11.94
C ASN A 211 -20.64 7.26 11.22
N LEU A 212 -21.65 8.00 10.80
CA LEU A 212 -21.53 9.32 10.18
C LEU A 212 -22.13 10.35 11.14
N HIS A 213 -21.42 11.45 11.33
CA HIS A 213 -21.86 12.56 12.18
C HIS A 213 -21.90 13.83 11.34
N LEU A 214 -23.05 14.49 11.32
CA LEU A 214 -23.21 15.80 10.70
C LEU A 214 -23.38 16.82 11.81
N THR A 215 -22.42 17.74 11.89
CA THR A 215 -22.48 18.90 12.77
C THR A 215 -22.68 20.15 11.94
N THR A 216 -23.47 21.10 12.44
CA THR A 216 -23.74 22.34 11.70
C THR A 216 -23.75 23.51 12.67
N THR A 217 -22.98 24.54 12.32
CA THR A 217 -22.90 25.79 13.08
C THR A 217 -23.32 26.92 12.16
N ILE A 218 -24.28 27.73 12.59
CA ILE A 218 -24.76 28.91 11.85
C ILE A 218 -24.11 30.14 12.48
N MET A 219 -23.49 30.98 11.66
CA MET A 219 -23.00 32.30 12.05
C MET A 219 -24.02 33.36 11.63
N CYS A 220 -24.60 34.08 12.59
CA CYS A 220 -25.55 35.16 12.32
C CYS A 220 -24.83 36.52 12.17
N GLU A 221 -25.52 37.53 11.62
CA GLU A 221 -24.99 38.87 11.23
C GLU A 221 -24.35 39.73 12.35
N HIS A 222 -24.14 39.21 13.55
CA HIS A 222 -23.52 39.91 14.69
C HIS A 222 -22.47 39.04 15.38
N GLY A 223 -21.90 38.05 14.68
CA GLY A 223 -20.92 37.10 15.22
C GLY A 223 -21.53 36.10 16.22
N ARG A 224 -22.86 36.09 16.39
CA ARG A 224 -23.54 35.11 17.23
C ARG A 224 -23.55 33.77 16.52
N THR A 225 -23.06 32.73 17.19
CA THR A 225 -23.07 31.35 16.69
C THR A 225 -24.27 30.59 17.25
N VAL A 226 -24.95 29.86 16.38
CA VAL A 226 -26.06 28.96 16.72
C VAL A 226 -25.66 27.56 16.31
N LYS A 227 -25.60 26.64 17.28
CA LYS A 227 -25.36 25.22 17.00
C LYS A 227 -26.68 24.54 16.66
N VAL A 228 -26.72 23.90 15.50
CA VAL A 228 -27.82 23.03 15.10
C VAL A 228 -27.63 21.66 15.78
N PRO A 229 -28.70 20.96 16.19
CA PRO A 229 -28.58 19.61 16.74
C PRO A 229 -27.81 18.68 15.80
N ASN A 230 -26.86 17.92 16.36
CA ASN A 230 -26.08 16.96 15.60
C ASN A 230 -27.00 15.88 15.04
N VAL A 231 -26.72 15.45 13.80
CA VAL A 231 -27.40 14.33 13.16
C VAL A 231 -26.42 13.16 13.08
N GLU A 232 -26.87 12.00 13.53
CA GLU A 232 -26.12 10.75 13.44
C GLU A 232 -26.78 9.84 12.41
N SER A 233 -25.96 9.22 11.57
CA SER A 233 -26.38 8.21 10.60
C SER A 233 -25.31 7.12 10.53
N TYR A 234 -25.52 6.11 9.71
CA TYR A 234 -24.51 5.09 9.48
C TYR A 234 -24.62 4.44 8.10
N VAL A 235 -23.48 3.96 7.63
CA VAL A 235 -23.38 3.06 6.48
C VAL A 235 -23.07 1.66 7.00
N MET A 236 -23.77 0.65 6.50
CA MET A 236 -23.47 -0.76 6.77
C MET A 236 -22.70 -1.35 5.61
N VAL A 237 -21.44 -1.70 5.86
CA VAL A 237 -20.64 -2.50 4.92
C VAL A 237 -21.02 -3.96 5.12
N LEU A 238 -21.66 -4.55 4.11
CA LEU A 238 -22.05 -5.95 4.13
C LEU A 238 -20.83 -6.86 3.86
N PRO A 239 -20.86 -8.11 4.33
CA PRO A 239 -19.81 -9.07 4.01
C PRO A 239 -19.66 -9.26 2.49
N PRO A 240 -18.41 -9.34 1.97
CA PRO A 240 -18.19 -9.66 0.57
C PRO A 240 -18.81 -11.01 0.26
N GLN A 241 -19.52 -11.11 -0.86
CA GLN A 241 -20.12 -12.36 -1.27
C GLN A 241 -19.03 -13.35 -1.68
N GLN A 242 -18.98 -14.50 -1.01
CA GLN A 242 -17.97 -15.51 -1.28
C GLN A 242 -18.22 -16.14 -2.66
N PRO A 243 -17.17 -16.32 -3.48
CA PRO A 243 -17.30 -17.11 -4.71
C PRO A 243 -17.65 -18.55 -4.36
N THR A 244 -18.40 -19.21 -5.24
CA THR A 244 -18.61 -20.66 -5.13
C THR A 244 -17.62 -21.38 -6.05
N LEU A 245 -16.92 -22.37 -5.49
CA LEU A 245 -16.07 -23.27 -6.26
C LEU A 245 -16.90 -24.45 -6.73
N ILE A 246 -16.92 -24.69 -8.05
CA ILE A 246 -17.59 -25.82 -8.67
C ILE A 246 -16.51 -26.73 -9.24
N ILE A 247 -16.45 -27.96 -8.70
CA ILE A 247 -15.56 -29.03 -9.18
C ILE A 247 -16.44 -30.04 -9.91
N ASN A 248 -16.26 -30.15 -11.22
CA ASN A 248 -16.94 -31.12 -12.06
C ASN A 248 -15.94 -32.17 -12.54
N GLY A 249 -16.38 -33.41 -12.68
CA GLY A 249 -15.55 -34.51 -13.18
C GLY A 249 -16.10 -35.86 -12.77
N SER A 250 -15.47 -36.92 -13.25
CA SER A 250 -15.81 -38.29 -12.90
C SER A 250 -15.49 -38.56 -11.43
N SER A 251 -16.48 -39.07 -10.70
CA SER A 251 -16.33 -39.36 -9.26
C SER A 251 -15.52 -40.63 -8.99
N ASN A 252 -15.47 -41.56 -9.95
CA ASN A 252 -14.76 -42.82 -9.83
C ASN A 252 -14.13 -43.18 -11.17
N LEU A 253 -12.97 -43.82 -11.10
CA LEU A 253 -12.26 -44.39 -12.24
C LEU A 253 -12.07 -45.90 -12.00
N ALA A 254 -12.44 -46.70 -13.00
CA ALA A 254 -12.14 -48.14 -13.02
C ALA A 254 -11.13 -48.41 -14.14
N SER A 255 -10.10 -49.18 -13.85
CA SER A 255 -9.08 -49.59 -14.83
C SER A 255 -8.49 -50.94 -14.43
N ASP A 256 -7.92 -51.64 -15.40
CA ASP A 256 -7.30 -52.94 -15.15
C ASP A 256 -5.93 -52.78 -14.49
N TYR A 257 -5.50 -53.81 -13.75
CA TYR A 257 -4.21 -53.81 -13.03
C TYR A 257 -3.00 -53.50 -13.93
N HIS A 258 -3.05 -53.96 -15.18
CA HIS A 258 -2.00 -53.69 -16.15
C HIS A 258 -1.87 -52.20 -16.52
N ASP A 259 -2.97 -51.45 -16.51
CA ASP A 259 -2.97 -50.02 -16.81
C ASP A 259 -2.46 -49.21 -15.62
N PHE A 260 -2.76 -49.61 -14.38
CA PHE A 260 -2.16 -49.01 -13.19
C PHE A 260 -0.63 -49.13 -13.17
N ARG A 261 -0.07 -50.24 -13.66
CA ARG A 261 1.40 -50.38 -13.79
C ARG A 261 2.01 -49.44 -14.82
N LYS A 262 1.23 -48.99 -15.82
CA LYS A 262 1.68 -48.02 -16.83
C LYS A 262 1.49 -46.57 -16.37
N GLY A 263 0.73 -46.35 -15.30
CA GLY A 263 0.30 -45.04 -14.85
C GLY A 263 -1.06 -44.68 -15.46
N VAL A 264 -1.95 -44.15 -14.62
CA VAL A 264 -3.31 -43.74 -15.00
C VAL A 264 -3.58 -42.30 -14.61
N HIS A 265 -4.34 -41.58 -15.44
CA HIS A 265 -4.82 -40.25 -15.12
C HIS A 265 -6.07 -40.35 -14.25
N VAL A 266 -5.89 -40.32 -12.93
CA VAL A 266 -6.99 -40.45 -11.94
C VAL A 266 -7.99 -39.29 -11.97
N PHE A 267 -7.62 -38.14 -12.56
CA PHE A 267 -8.47 -36.96 -12.73
C PHE A 267 -8.51 -36.52 -14.20
N ALA A 268 -8.94 -37.41 -15.09
CA ALA A 268 -8.90 -37.17 -16.53
C ALA A 268 -9.81 -36.02 -17.02
N ASP A 269 -10.91 -35.78 -16.32
CA ASP A 269 -11.97 -34.83 -16.71
C ASP A 269 -12.34 -33.85 -15.58
N VAL A 270 -11.47 -33.70 -14.58
CA VAL A 270 -11.71 -32.77 -13.48
C VAL A 270 -11.54 -31.32 -13.97
N HIS A 271 -12.60 -30.54 -13.83
CA HIS A 271 -12.66 -29.13 -14.14
C HIS A 271 -13.07 -28.34 -12.90
N ILE A 272 -12.21 -27.40 -12.49
CA ILE A 272 -12.48 -26.48 -11.39
C ILE A 272 -12.88 -25.13 -12.01
N SER A 273 -14.05 -24.63 -11.63
CA SER A 273 -14.54 -23.33 -12.07
C SER A 273 -15.02 -22.50 -10.88
N VAL A 274 -14.84 -21.18 -10.97
CA VAL A 274 -15.28 -20.24 -9.94
C VAL A 274 -16.55 -19.56 -10.46
N SER A 275 -17.70 -19.82 -9.84
CA SER A 275 -18.93 -19.14 -10.21
C SER A 275 -19.06 -17.80 -9.46
N PRO A 276 -19.69 -16.78 -10.07
CA PRO A 276 -20.11 -15.59 -9.36
C PRO A 276 -21.00 -15.99 -8.16
N PRO A 277 -20.98 -15.22 -7.05
CA PRO A 277 -21.89 -15.45 -5.95
C PRO A 277 -23.31 -15.40 -6.50
N THR A 278 -24.09 -16.43 -6.21
CA THR A 278 -25.52 -16.40 -6.45
C THR A 278 -26.11 -15.36 -5.51
N SER A 279 -26.64 -14.27 -6.07
CA SER A 279 -27.42 -13.31 -5.31
C SER A 279 -28.66 -14.05 -4.77
N ALA A 280 -28.64 -14.34 -3.46
CA ALA A 280 -29.75 -14.95 -2.73
C ALA A 280 -30.95 -13.97 -2.56
N THR A 281 -31.35 -13.29 -3.64
CA THR A 281 -32.44 -12.30 -3.65
C THR A 281 -33.39 -12.43 -4.85
N SER A 282 -33.36 -13.54 -5.58
CA SER A 282 -34.37 -13.82 -6.64
C SER A 282 -35.67 -14.45 -6.13
N ALA A 283 -35.96 -14.38 -4.83
CA ALA A 283 -37.19 -14.91 -4.21
C ALA A 283 -38.18 -13.83 -3.70
N LEU A 284 -38.05 -12.56 -4.11
CA LEU A 284 -39.15 -11.59 -4.00
C LEU A 284 -39.39 -10.91 -5.35
N LYS A 285 -40.47 -11.33 -6.00
CA LYS A 285 -41.03 -10.67 -7.19
C LYS A 285 -41.38 -9.22 -6.87
N GLY A 286 -40.92 -8.30 -7.71
CA GLY A 286 -41.60 -7.02 -7.94
C GLY A 286 -40.92 -5.77 -7.38
N ALA A 287 -39.69 -5.47 -7.80
CA ALA A 287 -39.21 -4.08 -7.88
C ALA A 287 -38.13 -3.99 -8.96
N LYS A 288 -38.43 -3.26 -10.05
CA LYS A 288 -37.41 -2.86 -11.03
C LYS A 288 -36.48 -1.87 -10.33
N ILE A 289 -35.29 -2.34 -9.95
CA ILE A 289 -34.15 -1.47 -9.68
C ILE A 289 -33.28 -1.58 -10.93
N GLU A 290 -33.18 -0.47 -11.67
CA GLU A 290 -32.16 -0.33 -12.72
C GLU A 290 -30.79 -0.53 -12.07
N GLN A 291 -30.17 -1.67 -12.37
CA GLN A 291 -28.77 -1.90 -12.04
C GLN A 291 -27.95 -0.89 -12.87
N PRO A 292 -27.11 -0.06 -12.24
CA PRO A 292 -26.06 0.59 -12.98
C PRO A 292 -25.16 -0.53 -13.50
N THR A 293 -24.98 -0.57 -14.82
CA THR A 293 -23.97 -1.37 -15.48
C THR A 293 -22.58 -0.87 -15.08
N SER A 294 -22.13 -1.20 -13.87
CA SER A 294 -20.74 -1.08 -13.47
C SER A 294 -20.06 -2.44 -13.65
N SER A 295 -19.68 -2.72 -14.89
CA SER A 295 -18.66 -3.71 -15.23
C SER A 295 -17.25 -3.24 -14.79
N ALA A 296 -17.13 -2.79 -13.54
CA ALA A 296 -15.88 -2.39 -12.91
C ALA A 296 -15.53 -3.46 -11.87
N GLY A 297 -14.77 -4.48 -12.29
CA GLY A 297 -14.26 -5.51 -11.39
C GLY A 297 -14.57 -6.96 -11.76
N ALA A 298 -14.83 -7.28 -13.03
CA ALA A 298 -14.64 -8.65 -13.51
C ALA A 298 -13.12 -8.93 -13.63
N GLN A 299 -12.39 -8.73 -12.54
CA GLN A 299 -11.04 -9.23 -12.37
C GLN A 299 -11.17 -10.74 -12.23
N GLU A 300 -10.38 -11.50 -12.99
CA GLU A 300 -10.31 -12.96 -12.91
C GLU A 300 -10.19 -13.38 -11.43
N ARG A 301 -11.20 -14.06 -10.92
CA ARG A 301 -11.14 -14.60 -9.56
C ARG A 301 -10.12 -15.72 -9.56
N LYS A 302 -8.96 -15.46 -8.97
CA LYS A 302 -7.85 -16.41 -8.93
C LYS A 302 -8.04 -17.38 -7.77
N LEU A 303 -7.75 -18.65 -8.02
CA LEU A 303 -7.58 -19.66 -6.99
C LEU A 303 -6.19 -19.47 -6.40
N ASP A 304 -6.11 -19.19 -5.09
CA ASP A 304 -4.84 -18.90 -4.45
C ASP A 304 -3.99 -20.16 -4.24
N SER A 305 -4.63 -21.28 -3.89
CA SER A 305 -3.95 -22.57 -3.71
C SER A 305 -4.92 -23.74 -3.89
N CYS A 306 -4.36 -24.90 -4.23
CA CYS A 306 -5.07 -26.18 -4.24
C CYS A 306 -4.20 -27.21 -3.52
N VAL A 307 -4.79 -27.95 -2.58
CA VAL A 307 -4.10 -29.02 -1.85
C VAL A 307 -4.81 -30.32 -2.16
N VAL A 308 -4.08 -31.27 -2.75
CA VAL A 308 -4.56 -32.63 -3.00
C VAL A 308 -4.11 -33.52 -1.85
N THR A 309 -5.05 -34.21 -1.22
CA THR A 309 -4.78 -35.20 -0.18
C THR A 309 -5.29 -36.55 -0.64
N VAL A 310 -4.51 -37.61 -0.40
CA VAL A 310 -4.87 -38.98 -0.78
C VAL A 310 -5.19 -39.76 0.48
N TYR A 311 -6.35 -40.41 0.51
CA TYR A 311 -6.77 -41.27 1.61
C TYR A 311 -7.41 -42.56 1.08
N PRO A 312 -6.98 -43.75 1.55
CA PRO A 312 -5.83 -43.98 2.44
C PRO A 312 -4.50 -43.60 1.77
N SER A 313 -3.44 -43.42 2.58
CA SER A 313 -2.12 -43.04 2.06
C SER A 313 -1.60 -44.06 1.06
N LEU A 314 -0.95 -43.58 -0.02
CA LEU A 314 -0.30 -44.41 -1.02
C LEU A 314 0.85 -45.23 -0.40
N ASN A 315 1.09 -46.42 -0.94
CA ASN A 315 2.25 -47.22 -0.58
C ASN A 315 3.53 -46.58 -1.15
N PRO A 316 4.45 -46.08 -0.30
CA PRO A 316 5.62 -45.33 -0.77
C PRO A 316 6.60 -46.17 -1.61
N ASP A 317 6.56 -47.51 -1.51
CA ASP A 317 7.46 -48.40 -2.25
C ASP A 317 6.95 -48.72 -3.67
N HIS A 318 5.66 -48.47 -3.94
CA HIS A 318 4.99 -48.94 -5.16
C HIS A 318 4.12 -47.90 -5.87
N GLU A 319 3.68 -46.87 -5.16
CA GLU A 319 2.65 -45.94 -5.63
C GLU A 319 3.11 -44.50 -5.44
N THR A 320 2.89 -43.68 -6.47
CA THR A 320 3.16 -42.24 -6.43
C THR A 320 2.06 -41.49 -7.14
N LEU A 321 1.77 -40.27 -6.69
CA LEU A 321 0.87 -39.34 -7.34
C LEU A 321 1.65 -38.10 -7.74
N ALA A 322 1.61 -37.77 -9.02
CA ALA A 322 2.18 -36.54 -9.56
C ALA A 322 1.07 -35.62 -10.07
N VAL A 323 1.16 -34.34 -9.73
CA VAL A 323 0.31 -33.29 -10.32
C VAL A 323 1.08 -32.68 -11.48
N PRO A 324 0.47 -32.48 -12.66
CA PRO A 324 1.13 -31.83 -13.78
C PRO A 324 1.69 -30.46 -13.37
N THR A 325 2.94 -30.18 -13.72
CA THR A 325 3.49 -28.83 -13.57
C THR A 325 2.89 -27.96 -14.66
N THR A 326 2.08 -26.97 -14.26
CA THR A 326 1.55 -25.93 -15.16
C THR A 326 2.63 -24.98 -15.64
#